data_AF-A0A2T8FEW7-F1
#
_entry.id   AF-A0A2T8FEW7-F1
#
_cell.length_a   1.000
_cell.length_b   1.000
_cell.length_c   1.000
_cell.angle_alpha   90.00
_cell.angle_beta   90.00
_cell.angle_gamma   90.00
#
_symmetry.space_group_name_H-M   'P 1'
#
loop_
_entity.id
_entity.type
_entity.pdbx_description
1 polymer ?
#
loop_
_entity_poly.entity_id
_entity_poly.type
_entity_poly.pdbx_seq_one_letter_code
_entity_poly.pdbx_strand_id
1 'polypeptide(L)'
;MTHPLHGFTAPEPILVLADAGAPPPPFGEVVEVASLNGSPVKRGQKSVLLVTADRASLRRLASALPRLGQVRVVACWLHAATSPLVVAPRPEWPALTSAMAREADQGVLTVLRFAAPVPAHQVLAEMARQAVPAPLAAGSVGHGGLVASYAGRPAAAGLDPRAVLLGDAADAGDSERDVPPDVVVVRDDRTLAEGSVGVPSSRTIPAHHVIGRAPTVVTEPGVEPVDELVVNPRGWRKDWEQPVADAAGLGLGDTLREADLPRLRALQGVAVRLGETPSRLVAALAMSGVPLLAEGDDPRLADTLRKALAERPDLDDPLAREEHSVTTRRAALRAHSTLAWRESLAAQAGVRFVAQPKVSVLLATVRPHQLDFALRQIARQRDADLELVVSTHGFAADPAHVRAALGDRPFTLLDHPADAFFGDVLDAAASAATGDVLLKVDDDDWYSPHVVGDLLLARRYSGAEVVGMPSEFVYLQELGVTAQRNHPTEVFNRFVAGGTIMIDRQVLRSVGGFRRVRRFVDAQLLDAVQAAGGSIYRAHGLGYVLRRTGSGHTWQSDPESFRRPEILARQWPGFHASRELEVDERDLP
;
A
#
# COMPACT_ATOMS: atom_id res chain seq x y z
N MET A 1 -5.33 11.96 -35.28
CA MET A 1 -4.51 11.53 -34.12
C MET A 1 -3.58 10.45 -34.60
N THR A 2 -2.30 10.50 -34.21
CA THR A 2 -1.35 9.42 -34.44
C THR A 2 -1.71 8.22 -33.57
N HIS A 3 -1.49 7.00 -34.04
CA HIS A 3 -1.74 5.83 -33.20
C HIS A 3 -0.77 5.81 -32.00
N PRO A 4 -1.14 5.39 -30.78
CA PRO A 4 -0.24 5.35 -29.61
C PRO A 4 1.08 4.57 -29.85
N LEU A 5 0.99 3.53 -30.67
CA LEU A 5 2.12 2.70 -31.14
C LEU A 5 2.87 3.31 -32.35
N HIS A 6 2.60 4.55 -32.73
CA HIS A 6 3.36 5.24 -33.77
C HIS A 6 4.84 5.33 -33.40
N GLY A 7 5.72 5.07 -34.36
CA GLY A 7 7.16 4.99 -34.15
C GLY A 7 7.65 3.72 -33.44
N PHE A 8 6.76 2.82 -33.00
CA PHE A 8 7.17 1.49 -32.54
C PHE A 8 7.59 0.65 -33.74
N THR A 9 8.87 0.30 -33.78
CA THR A 9 9.45 -0.59 -34.79
C THR A 9 10.02 -1.83 -34.11
N ALA A 10 9.73 -3.02 -34.62
CA ALA A 10 10.24 -4.25 -34.05
C ALA A 10 10.50 -5.30 -35.16
N PRO A 11 11.51 -6.17 -35.00
CA PRO A 11 11.72 -7.27 -35.95
C PRO A 11 10.50 -8.18 -36.06
N GLU A 12 10.08 -8.49 -37.28
CA GLU A 12 9.00 -9.44 -37.55
C GLU A 12 9.47 -10.91 -37.56
N PRO A 13 8.58 -11.87 -37.22
CA PRO A 13 7.17 -11.67 -36.84
C PRO A 13 7.00 -11.21 -35.39
N ILE A 14 5.98 -10.39 -35.15
CA ILE A 14 5.61 -9.85 -33.83
C ILE A 14 4.44 -10.66 -33.28
N LEU A 15 4.59 -11.18 -32.06
CA LEU A 15 3.45 -11.71 -31.29
C LEU A 15 2.82 -10.57 -30.50
N VAL A 16 1.53 -10.30 -30.72
CA VAL A 16 0.77 -9.39 -29.87
C VAL A 16 -0.06 -10.22 -28.90
N LEU A 17 0.15 -9.99 -27.61
CA LEU A 17 -0.65 -10.53 -26.53
C LEU A 17 -1.55 -9.42 -25.99
N ALA A 18 -2.84 -9.69 -25.86
CA ALA A 18 -3.80 -8.69 -25.39
C ALA A 18 -4.76 -9.26 -24.34
N ASP A 19 -5.20 -8.39 -23.43
CA ASP A 19 -6.34 -8.64 -22.56
C ASP A 19 -7.65 -8.60 -23.34
N ALA A 20 -8.72 -9.19 -22.79
CA ALA A 20 -10.05 -9.10 -23.38
C ALA A 20 -10.50 -7.63 -23.49
N GLY A 21 -10.94 -7.20 -24.67
CA GLY A 21 -11.40 -5.83 -24.91
C GLY A 21 -10.29 -4.76 -24.97
N ALA A 22 -9.02 -5.15 -24.98
CA ALA A 22 -7.92 -4.21 -25.19
C ALA A 22 -7.99 -3.57 -26.60
N PRO A 23 -7.57 -2.30 -26.76
CA PRO A 23 -7.53 -1.66 -28.07
C PRO A 23 -6.64 -2.43 -29.05
N PRO A 24 -7.08 -2.65 -30.31
CA PRO A 24 -6.30 -3.41 -31.27
C PRO A 24 -5.03 -2.62 -31.68
N PRO A 25 -3.84 -3.26 -31.72
CA PRO A 25 -2.67 -2.65 -32.32
C PRO A 25 -2.83 -2.54 -33.85
N PRO A 26 -2.05 -1.68 -34.52
CA PRO A 26 -2.15 -1.47 -35.97
C PRO A 26 -1.37 -2.51 -36.78
N PHE A 27 -0.79 -3.53 -36.13
CA PHE A 27 0.05 -4.56 -36.73
C PHE A 27 0.00 -5.86 -35.91
N GLY A 28 0.42 -6.95 -36.55
CA GLY A 28 0.52 -8.27 -35.93
C GLY A 28 -0.84 -8.95 -35.73
N GLU A 29 -0.81 -10.27 -35.60
CA GLU A 29 -1.98 -11.03 -35.17
C GLU A 29 -2.12 -10.92 -33.65
N VAL A 30 -3.32 -10.55 -33.19
CA VAL A 30 -3.63 -10.41 -31.76
C VAL A 30 -4.03 -11.76 -31.20
N VAL A 31 -3.33 -12.20 -30.16
CA VAL A 31 -3.66 -13.40 -29.39
C VAL A 31 -4.14 -12.98 -28.01
N GLU A 32 -5.38 -13.33 -27.69
CA GLU A 32 -5.95 -13.06 -26.36
C GLU A 32 -5.29 -13.96 -25.31
N VAL A 33 -4.77 -13.38 -24.22
CA VAL A 33 -4.02 -14.13 -23.20
C VAL A 33 -4.90 -15.22 -22.55
N ALA A 34 -6.19 -14.93 -22.33
CA ALA A 34 -7.13 -15.89 -21.74
C ALA A 34 -7.32 -17.15 -22.61
N SER A 35 -7.16 -17.03 -23.93
CA SER A 35 -7.29 -18.17 -24.86
C SER A 35 -6.12 -19.15 -24.81
N LEU A 36 -5.00 -18.75 -24.19
CA LEU A 36 -3.78 -19.57 -24.18
C LEU A 36 -3.89 -20.75 -23.22
N ASN A 37 -4.68 -20.69 -22.14
CA ASN A 37 -4.85 -21.78 -21.16
C ASN A 37 -3.52 -22.47 -20.75
N GLY A 38 -2.44 -21.69 -20.57
CA GLY A 38 -1.10 -22.21 -20.26
C GLY A 38 -0.39 -22.95 -21.41
N SER A 39 -1.03 -23.10 -22.58
CA SER A 39 -0.47 -23.72 -23.77
C SER A 39 0.70 -22.89 -24.33
N PRO A 40 1.80 -23.53 -24.75
CA PRO A 40 2.90 -22.83 -25.36
C PRO A 40 2.47 -22.18 -26.69
N VAL A 41 2.86 -20.93 -26.89
CA VAL A 41 2.64 -20.23 -28.15
C VAL A 41 3.62 -20.74 -29.21
N LYS A 42 3.21 -20.79 -30.49
CA LYS A 42 4.08 -21.17 -31.63
C LYS A 42 5.43 -20.46 -31.54
N ARG A 43 6.52 -21.18 -31.82
CA ARG A 43 7.89 -20.62 -31.84
C ARG A 43 8.16 -19.89 -33.16
N GLY A 44 8.99 -18.85 -33.13
CA GLY A 44 9.50 -18.17 -34.34
C GLY A 44 9.37 -16.64 -34.35
N GLN A 45 8.69 -16.06 -33.37
CA GLN A 45 8.58 -14.60 -33.25
C GLN A 45 9.89 -13.99 -32.80
N LYS A 46 10.19 -12.81 -33.34
CA LYS A 46 11.39 -12.04 -32.98
C LYS A 46 11.10 -10.95 -31.95
N SER A 47 9.82 -10.65 -31.75
CA SER A 47 9.34 -9.58 -30.88
C SER A 47 8.02 -9.95 -30.21
N VAL A 48 7.79 -9.47 -28.99
CA VAL A 48 6.52 -9.58 -28.26
C VAL A 48 6.04 -8.19 -27.84
N LEU A 49 4.75 -7.92 -28.02
CA LEU A 49 4.06 -6.76 -27.47
C LEU A 49 2.91 -7.25 -26.59
N LEU A 50 2.90 -6.86 -25.30
CA LEU A 50 1.77 -7.05 -24.40
C LEU A 50 0.93 -5.78 -24.33
N VAL A 51 -0.38 -5.88 -24.58
CA VAL A 51 -1.35 -4.76 -24.51
C VAL A 51 -2.34 -5.04 -23.39
N THR A 52 -2.43 -4.13 -22.42
CA THR A 52 -3.37 -4.23 -21.30
C THR A 52 -3.71 -2.85 -20.75
N ALA A 53 -4.69 -2.76 -19.85
CA ALA A 53 -5.18 -1.48 -19.34
C ALA A 53 -4.12 -0.75 -18.51
N ASP A 54 -3.65 -1.36 -17.42
CA ASP A 54 -2.84 -0.68 -16.41
C ASP A 54 -1.92 -1.66 -15.67
N ARG A 55 -1.26 -1.17 -14.63
CA ARG A 55 -0.31 -1.94 -13.82
C ARG A 55 -0.96 -3.14 -13.12
N ALA A 56 -2.20 -2.99 -12.65
CA ALA A 56 -2.94 -4.07 -11.99
C ALA A 56 -3.25 -5.19 -13.00
N SER A 57 -3.66 -4.82 -14.21
CA SER A 57 -3.92 -5.76 -15.30
C SER A 57 -2.64 -6.42 -15.83
N LEU A 58 -1.53 -5.67 -15.94
CA LEU A 58 -0.21 -6.23 -16.24
C LEU A 58 0.21 -7.29 -15.22
N ARG A 59 0.06 -7.00 -13.92
CA ARG A 59 0.37 -7.94 -12.82
C ARG A 59 -0.50 -9.19 -12.86
N ARG A 60 -1.78 -9.05 -13.21
CA ARG A 60 -2.71 -10.17 -13.41
C ARG A 60 -2.33 -11.03 -14.61
N LEU A 61 -2.02 -10.41 -15.76
CA LEU A 61 -1.71 -11.14 -16.98
C LEU A 61 -0.36 -11.83 -16.88
N ALA A 62 0.63 -11.23 -16.22
CA ALA A 62 1.95 -11.80 -16.05
C ALA A 62 1.93 -13.21 -15.44
N SER A 63 1.05 -13.48 -14.47
CA SER A 63 0.89 -14.82 -13.88
C SER A 63 0.21 -15.82 -14.82
N ALA A 64 -0.54 -15.34 -15.80
CA ALA A 64 -1.23 -16.17 -16.78
C ALA A 64 -0.39 -16.45 -18.04
N LEU A 65 0.75 -15.76 -18.22
CA LEU A 65 1.55 -15.90 -19.43
C LEU A 65 2.19 -17.30 -19.52
N PRO A 66 1.95 -18.05 -20.62
CA PRO A 66 2.65 -19.31 -20.83
C PRO A 66 4.13 -19.05 -21.14
N ARG A 67 4.92 -20.13 -21.22
CA ARG A 67 6.30 -20.03 -21.73
C ARG A 67 6.29 -19.52 -23.18
N LEU A 68 6.68 -18.27 -23.34
CA LEU A 68 6.90 -17.64 -24.64
C LEU A 68 8.30 -17.95 -25.18
N GLY A 69 8.46 -17.88 -26.51
CA GLY A 69 9.73 -18.06 -27.20
C GLY A 69 10.80 -17.01 -26.86
N GLN A 70 12.01 -17.25 -27.37
CA GLN A 70 13.16 -16.34 -27.23
C GLN A 70 13.06 -15.20 -28.25
N VAL A 71 13.09 -13.95 -27.78
CA VAL A 71 12.88 -12.73 -28.61
C VAL A 71 13.95 -11.68 -28.34
N ARG A 72 14.15 -10.73 -29.27
CA ARG A 72 15.09 -9.60 -29.07
C ARG A 72 14.40 -8.30 -28.67
N VAL A 73 13.07 -8.23 -28.79
CA VAL A 73 12.29 -7.05 -28.42
C VAL A 73 11.10 -7.49 -27.57
N VAL A 74 10.98 -6.88 -26.39
CA VAL A 74 9.81 -7.04 -25.50
C VAL A 74 9.23 -5.65 -25.27
N ALA A 75 7.93 -5.50 -25.54
CA ALA A 75 7.23 -4.25 -25.35
C ALA A 75 5.95 -4.46 -24.53
N CYS A 76 5.56 -3.43 -23.81
CA CYS A 76 4.31 -3.37 -23.06
C CYS A 76 3.63 -2.02 -23.29
N TRP A 77 2.37 -2.05 -23.71
CA TRP A 77 1.51 -0.88 -23.81
C TRP A 77 0.41 -0.96 -22.76
N LEU A 78 0.43 -0.01 -21.82
CA LEU A 78 -0.58 0.15 -20.78
C LEU A 78 -1.49 1.32 -21.17
N HIS A 79 -2.64 1.06 -21.79
CA HIS A 79 -3.46 2.08 -22.46
C HIS A 79 -4.27 2.98 -21.50
N ALA A 80 -4.29 2.66 -20.20
CA ALA A 80 -4.98 3.38 -19.13
C ALA A 80 -4.07 3.63 -17.91
N ALA A 81 -2.75 3.57 -18.06
CA ALA A 81 -1.79 3.99 -17.05
C ALA A 81 -1.40 5.47 -17.22
N THR A 82 -1.03 6.13 -16.13
CA THR A 82 -0.85 7.59 -16.06
C THR A 82 0.60 8.04 -16.02
N SER A 83 1.54 7.10 -15.92
CA SER A 83 2.97 7.41 -15.79
C SER A 83 3.83 6.32 -16.41
N PRO A 84 4.96 6.65 -17.06
CA PRO A 84 5.82 5.66 -17.72
C PRO A 84 6.29 4.54 -16.80
N LEU A 85 6.35 3.31 -17.33
CA LEU A 85 6.93 2.16 -16.65
C LEU A 85 8.42 2.07 -16.98
N VAL A 86 9.26 2.50 -16.04
CA VAL A 86 10.72 2.38 -16.13
C VAL A 86 11.16 1.03 -15.54
N VAL A 87 11.99 0.30 -16.28
CA VAL A 87 12.45 -1.04 -15.91
C VAL A 87 13.95 -1.00 -15.64
N ALA A 88 14.34 -1.33 -14.42
CA ALA A 88 15.72 -1.60 -14.06
C ALA A 88 16.13 -2.96 -14.66
N PRO A 89 17.14 -3.01 -15.55
CA PRO A 89 17.57 -4.25 -16.18
C PRO A 89 18.15 -5.22 -15.15
N ARG A 90 17.84 -6.51 -15.29
CA ARG A 90 18.39 -7.55 -14.42
C ARG A 90 19.82 -7.90 -14.82
N PRO A 91 20.75 -8.15 -13.88
CA PRO A 91 22.13 -8.53 -14.20
C PRO A 91 22.25 -9.79 -15.06
N GLU A 92 21.31 -10.73 -14.91
CA GLU A 92 21.25 -11.97 -15.68
C GLU A 92 20.75 -11.81 -17.12
N TRP A 93 20.22 -10.63 -17.48
CA TRP A 93 19.76 -10.38 -18.84
C TRP A 93 20.93 -10.08 -19.78
N PRO A 94 20.83 -10.48 -21.07
CA PRO A 94 21.66 -9.90 -22.11
C PRO A 94 21.61 -8.37 -22.09
N ALA A 95 22.71 -7.74 -22.50
CA ALA A 95 22.79 -6.30 -22.58
C ALA A 95 21.62 -5.71 -23.38
N LEU A 96 21.01 -4.64 -22.84
CA LEU A 96 20.02 -3.87 -23.57
C LEU A 96 20.72 -3.00 -24.61
N THR A 97 20.27 -3.07 -25.85
CA THR A 97 20.69 -2.14 -26.91
C THR A 97 19.88 -0.84 -26.89
N SER A 98 18.68 -0.88 -26.30
CA SER A 98 17.82 0.28 -26.09
C SER A 98 16.75 -0.03 -25.05
N ALA A 99 16.44 0.95 -24.21
CA ALA A 99 15.30 0.95 -23.30
C ALA A 99 14.55 2.28 -23.48
N MET A 100 13.25 2.21 -23.73
CA MET A 100 12.38 3.39 -23.90
C MET A 100 11.15 3.20 -23.04
N ALA A 101 10.80 4.22 -22.26
CA ALA A 101 9.53 4.32 -21.57
C ALA A 101 8.98 5.73 -21.84
N ARG A 102 7.78 5.83 -22.41
CA ARG A 102 7.18 7.12 -22.78
C ARG A 102 5.69 7.12 -22.59
N GLU A 103 5.14 8.30 -22.39
CA GLU A 103 3.73 8.55 -22.61
C GLU A 103 3.41 8.40 -24.11
N ALA A 104 2.19 7.96 -24.39
CA ALA A 104 1.61 7.93 -25.71
C ALA A 104 0.28 8.69 -25.68
N ASP A 105 -0.29 8.97 -26.85
CA ASP A 105 -1.60 9.65 -26.96
C ASP A 105 -2.69 8.97 -26.09
N GLN A 106 -2.55 7.66 -25.85
CA GLN A 106 -3.31 6.91 -24.85
C GLN A 106 -2.39 5.99 -24.04
N GLY A 107 -2.22 6.31 -22.75
CA GLY A 107 -1.46 5.50 -21.81
C GLY A 107 0.06 5.60 -22.00
N VAL A 108 0.77 4.50 -21.73
CA VAL A 108 2.24 4.48 -21.74
C VAL A 108 2.79 3.26 -22.48
N LEU A 109 3.89 3.47 -23.21
CA LEU A 109 4.59 2.43 -23.96
C LEU A 109 6.00 2.26 -23.41
N THR A 110 6.32 1.03 -23.02
CA THR A 110 7.67 0.60 -22.65
C THR A 110 8.20 -0.41 -23.65
N VAL A 111 9.43 -0.21 -24.14
CA VAL A 111 10.10 -1.05 -25.13
C VAL A 111 11.51 -1.36 -24.68
N LEU A 112 11.84 -2.64 -24.57
CA LEU A 112 13.17 -3.15 -24.25
C LEU A 112 13.72 -3.92 -25.45
N ARG A 113 14.94 -3.58 -25.87
CA ARG A 113 15.66 -4.25 -26.95
C ARG A 113 16.94 -4.87 -26.42
N PHE A 114 17.16 -6.14 -26.75
CA PHE A 114 18.25 -6.94 -26.23
C PHE A 114 19.27 -7.27 -27.33
N ALA A 115 20.55 -7.32 -26.95
CA ALA A 115 21.64 -7.71 -27.83
C ALA A 115 21.57 -9.20 -28.23
N ALA A 116 21.04 -10.04 -27.35
CA ALA A 116 20.78 -11.46 -27.58
C ALA A 116 19.32 -11.82 -27.24
N PRO A 117 18.78 -12.93 -27.77
CA PRO A 117 17.42 -13.35 -27.46
C PRO A 117 17.20 -13.62 -25.96
N VAL A 118 16.00 -13.27 -25.47
CA VAL A 118 15.54 -13.45 -24.09
C VAL A 118 14.16 -14.12 -24.04
N PRO A 119 13.85 -14.87 -22.96
CA PRO A 119 12.51 -15.39 -22.75
C PRO A 119 11.51 -14.27 -22.45
N ALA A 120 10.62 -13.95 -23.39
CA ALA A 120 9.70 -12.81 -23.28
C ALA A 120 8.83 -12.83 -22.02
N HIS A 121 8.34 -14.01 -21.62
CA HIS A 121 7.48 -14.18 -20.44
C HIS A 121 8.20 -13.80 -19.13
N GLN A 122 9.50 -14.07 -19.01
CA GLN A 122 10.28 -13.68 -17.84
C GLN A 122 10.51 -12.17 -17.78
N VAL A 123 10.76 -11.54 -18.94
CA VAL A 123 10.89 -10.08 -19.02
C VAL A 123 9.56 -9.42 -18.68
N LEU A 124 8.43 -9.89 -19.22
CA LEU A 124 7.10 -9.35 -18.91
C LEU A 124 6.71 -9.56 -17.44
N ALA A 125 7.03 -10.71 -16.84
CA ALA A 125 6.83 -10.95 -15.42
C ALA A 125 7.66 -10.00 -14.55
N GLU A 126 8.90 -9.71 -14.95
CA GLU A 126 9.74 -8.73 -14.25
C GLU A 126 9.23 -7.30 -14.45
N MET A 127 8.75 -6.93 -15.64
CA MET A 127 8.08 -5.65 -15.88
C MET A 127 6.87 -5.49 -14.97
N ALA A 128 6.06 -6.54 -14.80
CA ALA A 128 4.92 -6.54 -13.89
C ALA A 128 5.31 -6.43 -12.42
N ARG A 129 6.41 -7.09 -12.01
CA ARG A 129 6.97 -6.99 -10.66
C ARG A 129 7.45 -5.57 -10.35
N GLN A 130 8.12 -4.92 -11.31
CA GLN A 130 8.61 -3.54 -11.20
C GLN A 130 7.55 -2.47 -11.50
N ALA A 131 6.34 -2.87 -11.91
CA ALA A 131 5.28 -1.92 -12.29
C ALA A 131 4.79 -1.04 -11.15
N VAL A 132 4.96 -1.48 -9.90
CA VAL A 132 4.46 -0.83 -8.70
C VAL A 132 5.60 -0.54 -7.72
N PRO A 133 5.42 0.39 -6.77
CA PRO A 133 6.44 0.67 -5.78
C PRO A 133 6.80 -0.56 -4.94
N ALA A 134 8.08 -0.74 -4.64
CA ALA A 134 8.56 -1.70 -3.67
C ALA A 134 9.66 -1.02 -2.84
N PRO A 135 9.59 -1.02 -1.50
CA PRO A 135 10.68 -0.51 -0.68
C PRO A 135 11.97 -1.27 -0.99
N LEU A 136 13.10 -0.56 -1.09
CA LEU A 136 14.41 -1.13 -1.37
C LEU A 136 14.78 -2.27 -0.38
N ALA A 137 14.31 -2.19 0.86
CA ALA A 137 14.62 -3.14 1.94
C ALA A 137 13.64 -4.32 2.07
N ALA A 138 12.44 -4.27 1.46
CA ALA A 138 11.32 -5.10 1.94
C ALA A 138 10.85 -6.21 1.00
N GLY A 139 11.30 -6.27 -0.26
CA GLY A 139 10.78 -7.28 -1.19
C GLY A 139 9.24 -7.35 -1.23
N SER A 140 8.54 -6.22 -1.01
CA SER A 140 7.13 -6.13 -0.57
C SER A 140 6.08 -6.66 -1.56
N VAL A 141 6.51 -7.02 -2.78
CA VAL A 141 5.71 -7.65 -3.83
C VAL A 141 5.91 -9.17 -3.91
N GLY A 142 6.68 -9.75 -2.98
CA GLY A 142 6.88 -11.18 -2.86
C GLY A 142 5.64 -11.90 -2.31
N HIS A 143 5.72 -13.22 -2.25
CA HIS A 143 4.57 -14.05 -1.89
C HIS A 143 4.26 -14.12 -0.38
N GLY A 144 5.10 -13.50 0.46
CA GLY A 144 4.88 -13.37 1.91
C GLY A 144 4.85 -14.69 2.68
N GLY A 145 5.34 -15.77 2.07
CA GLY A 145 5.24 -17.14 2.60
C GLY A 145 4.09 -17.97 2.04
N LEU A 146 3.14 -17.37 1.32
CA LEU A 146 1.96 -18.06 0.76
C LEU A 146 2.12 -18.30 -0.76
N VAL A 147 2.21 -19.55 -1.18
CA VAL A 147 2.20 -19.93 -2.60
C VAL A 147 0.76 -20.21 -3.05
N ALA A 148 0.21 -19.37 -3.94
CA ALA A 148 -1.15 -19.54 -4.45
C ALA A 148 -1.15 -19.99 -5.92
N SER A 149 -2.15 -20.80 -6.28
CA SER A 149 -2.48 -21.15 -7.67
C SER A 149 -3.98 -20.95 -7.91
N TYR A 150 -4.38 -20.93 -9.17
CA TYR A 150 -5.78 -20.77 -9.57
C TYR A 150 -6.18 -21.87 -10.53
N ALA A 151 -7.40 -22.37 -10.42
CA ALA A 151 -7.94 -23.39 -11.34
C ALA A 151 -9.31 -22.98 -11.87
N GLY A 152 -9.51 -23.09 -13.18
CA GLY A 152 -10.77 -22.71 -13.84
C GLY A 152 -11.08 -21.21 -13.84
N ARG A 153 -10.14 -20.36 -13.45
CA ARG A 153 -10.30 -18.89 -13.36
C ARG A 153 -8.98 -18.14 -13.53
N PRO A 154 -9.02 -16.86 -13.94
CA PRO A 154 -7.84 -15.99 -13.88
C PRO A 154 -7.38 -15.73 -12.43
N ALA A 155 -6.10 -15.42 -12.27
CA ALA A 155 -5.57 -14.88 -11.03
C ALA A 155 -6.24 -13.53 -10.70
N ALA A 156 -6.39 -13.21 -9.41
CA ALA A 156 -6.77 -11.84 -9.06
C ALA A 156 -5.60 -10.89 -9.29
N ALA A 157 -5.91 -9.64 -9.61
CA ALA A 157 -4.88 -8.63 -9.87
C ALA A 157 -3.98 -8.41 -8.65
N GLY A 158 -2.67 -8.36 -8.88
CA GLY A 158 -1.69 -7.95 -7.88
C GLY A 158 -1.26 -8.99 -6.85
N LEU A 159 -1.89 -10.16 -6.80
CA LEU A 159 -1.64 -11.17 -5.77
C LEU A 159 -0.27 -11.86 -5.91
N ASP A 160 -0.02 -12.56 -7.01
CA ASP A 160 1.31 -13.10 -7.27
C ASP A 160 1.51 -13.16 -8.79
N PRO A 161 2.38 -12.33 -9.38
CA PRO A 161 2.64 -12.34 -10.82
C PRO A 161 3.30 -13.66 -11.29
N ARG A 162 3.61 -14.59 -10.37
CA ARG A 162 4.14 -15.92 -10.67
C ARG A 162 3.17 -17.05 -10.28
N ALA A 163 1.95 -16.73 -9.84
CA ALA A 163 0.94 -17.76 -9.56
C ALA A 163 0.72 -18.61 -10.81
N VAL A 164 0.60 -19.93 -10.63
CA VAL A 164 0.37 -20.86 -11.73
C VAL A 164 -1.13 -21.03 -11.94
N LEU A 165 -1.56 -20.97 -13.21
CA LEU A 165 -2.90 -21.39 -13.60
C LEU A 165 -2.89 -22.89 -13.88
N LEU A 166 -3.74 -23.61 -13.16
CA LEU A 166 -3.94 -25.05 -13.26
C LEU A 166 -5.17 -25.32 -14.14
N GLY A 167 -5.14 -26.46 -14.86
CA GLY A 167 -6.29 -26.92 -15.62
C GLY A 167 -7.41 -27.39 -14.69
N ASP A 168 -7.05 -28.20 -13.70
CA ASP A 168 -7.94 -28.69 -12.63
C ASP A 168 -7.31 -28.45 -11.25
N ALA A 169 -8.13 -28.32 -10.21
CA ALA A 169 -7.63 -28.16 -8.84
C ALA A 169 -6.83 -29.39 -8.37
N ALA A 170 -7.14 -30.59 -8.86
CA ALA A 170 -6.43 -31.83 -8.55
C ALA A 170 -4.95 -31.78 -9.00
N ASP A 171 -4.62 -31.00 -10.04
CA ASP A 171 -3.25 -30.83 -10.55
C ASP A 171 -2.31 -30.14 -9.54
N ALA A 172 -2.87 -29.53 -8.50
CA ALA A 172 -2.10 -28.97 -7.40
C ALA A 172 -1.45 -30.05 -6.52
N GLY A 173 -2.03 -31.25 -6.49
CA GLY A 173 -1.53 -32.40 -5.73
C GLY A 173 -0.64 -33.35 -6.54
N ASP A 174 -0.33 -33.01 -7.79
CA ASP A 174 0.55 -33.81 -8.66
C ASP A 174 1.91 -34.04 -7.99
N SER A 175 2.29 -35.30 -7.78
CA SER A 175 3.54 -35.65 -7.09
C SER A 175 4.80 -35.25 -7.85
N GLU A 176 4.72 -34.99 -9.16
CA GLU A 176 5.86 -34.54 -9.96
C GLU A 176 6.10 -33.02 -9.84
N ARG A 177 5.25 -32.30 -9.10
CA ARG A 177 5.39 -30.85 -8.91
C ARG A 177 6.44 -30.53 -7.83
N ASP A 178 7.55 -29.93 -8.25
CA ASP A 178 8.60 -29.49 -7.34
C ASP A 178 8.13 -28.43 -6.31
N VAL A 179 7.18 -27.58 -6.72
CA VAL A 179 6.65 -26.48 -5.89
C VAL A 179 5.12 -26.52 -5.90
N PRO A 180 4.47 -27.31 -5.02
CA PRO A 180 3.02 -27.29 -4.89
C PRO A 180 2.53 -25.98 -4.28
N PRO A 181 1.30 -25.54 -4.62
CA PRO A 181 0.71 -24.40 -3.96
C PRO A 181 0.25 -24.75 -2.54
N ASP A 182 0.28 -23.76 -1.65
CA ASP A 182 -0.38 -23.83 -0.36
C ASP A 182 -1.90 -23.77 -0.48
N VAL A 183 -2.37 -22.96 -1.45
CA VAL A 183 -3.79 -22.67 -1.72
C VAL A 183 -4.06 -22.71 -3.21
N VAL A 184 -5.19 -23.33 -3.58
CA VAL A 184 -5.75 -23.27 -4.92
C VAL A 184 -7.09 -22.54 -4.86
N VAL A 185 -7.19 -21.40 -5.53
CA VAL A 185 -8.44 -20.65 -5.62
C VAL A 185 -9.18 -21.07 -6.88
N VAL A 186 -10.40 -21.58 -6.71
CA VAL A 186 -11.21 -22.13 -7.80
C VAL A 186 -12.36 -21.19 -8.15
N ARG A 187 -12.98 -21.43 -9.29
CA ARG A 187 -14.19 -20.74 -9.74
C ARG A 187 -15.40 -21.24 -8.94
N ASP A 188 -16.25 -20.34 -8.47
CA ASP A 188 -17.56 -20.71 -7.93
C ASP A 188 -18.55 -20.90 -9.07
N ASP A 189 -18.70 -22.14 -9.53
CA ASP A 189 -19.61 -22.49 -10.64
C ASP A 189 -21.08 -22.61 -10.22
N ARG A 190 -21.46 -22.22 -8.98
CA ARG A 190 -22.88 -22.21 -8.56
C ARG A 190 -23.71 -21.08 -9.18
N THR A 191 -23.11 -20.15 -9.94
CA THR A 191 -23.79 -18.95 -10.47
C THR A 191 -24.01 -18.94 -11.99
N LEU A 192 -23.75 -20.03 -12.71
CA LEU A 192 -24.14 -20.16 -14.12
C LEU A 192 -25.37 -21.07 -14.27
N ALA A 193 -26.31 -20.59 -15.08
CA ALA A 193 -27.62 -21.15 -15.36
C ALA A 193 -27.61 -22.65 -15.71
N GLU A 194 -28.72 -23.29 -15.34
CA GLU A 194 -29.14 -24.64 -15.74
C GLU A 194 -28.73 -24.96 -17.19
N GLY A 195 -27.75 -25.87 -17.37
CA GLY A 195 -27.45 -26.43 -18.69
C GLY A 195 -25.99 -26.65 -19.08
N SER A 196 -25.00 -26.29 -18.25
CA SER A 196 -23.59 -26.61 -18.53
C SER A 196 -23.08 -27.79 -17.68
N VAL A 197 -22.35 -28.68 -18.35
CA VAL A 197 -21.96 -30.01 -17.89
C VAL A 197 -21.05 -29.94 -16.66
N GLY A 198 -21.56 -30.45 -15.54
CA GLY A 198 -20.85 -31.11 -14.44
C GLY A 198 -19.54 -30.50 -13.95
N VAL A 199 -19.60 -29.73 -12.86
CA VAL A 199 -18.47 -29.57 -11.93
C VAL A 199 -18.24 -30.91 -11.23
N PRO A 200 -17.01 -31.45 -11.16
CA PRO A 200 -16.72 -32.54 -10.25
C PRO A 200 -16.82 -32.00 -8.82
N SER A 201 -17.82 -32.48 -8.08
CA SER A 201 -17.83 -32.40 -6.63
C SER A 201 -16.54 -33.01 -6.08
N SER A 202 -15.88 -32.33 -5.15
CA SER A 202 -15.01 -32.95 -4.15
C SER A 202 -13.97 -33.96 -4.70
N ARG A 203 -13.05 -33.54 -5.56
CA ARG A 203 -11.77 -34.28 -5.63
C ARG A 203 -10.91 -33.83 -4.46
N THR A 204 -10.89 -34.64 -3.40
CA THR A 204 -9.88 -34.54 -2.35
C THR A 204 -8.51 -34.50 -3.00
N ILE A 205 -7.81 -33.37 -2.89
CA ILE A 205 -6.44 -33.26 -3.37
C ILE A 205 -5.58 -34.13 -2.44
N PRO A 206 -4.75 -35.06 -2.98
CA PRO A 206 -3.89 -35.87 -2.13
C PRO A 206 -2.89 -34.99 -1.37
N ALA A 207 -2.41 -35.51 -0.24
CA ALA A 207 -1.31 -34.86 0.46
C ALA A 207 -0.08 -34.81 -0.45
N HIS A 208 0.52 -33.63 -0.57
CA HIS A 208 1.71 -33.43 -1.38
C HIS A 208 2.96 -33.57 -0.51
N HIS A 209 3.89 -34.42 -0.93
CA HIS A 209 5.08 -34.79 -0.15
C HIS A 209 5.99 -33.60 0.22
N VAL A 210 6.07 -32.57 -0.63
CA VAL A 210 6.87 -31.35 -0.37
C VAL A 210 6.34 -30.51 0.81
N ILE A 211 5.02 -30.31 0.91
CA ILE A 211 4.41 -29.48 1.96
C ILE A 211 3.84 -30.30 3.13
N GLY A 212 3.88 -31.64 3.03
CA GLY A 212 3.41 -32.56 4.07
C GLY A 212 1.89 -32.54 4.30
N ARG A 213 1.12 -31.89 3.43
CA ARG A 213 -0.33 -31.72 3.54
C ARG A 213 -0.96 -31.60 2.14
N ALA A 214 -2.28 -31.68 2.07
CA ALA A 214 -3.00 -31.34 0.84
C ALA A 214 -3.03 -29.80 0.67
N PRO A 215 -2.83 -29.28 -0.56
CA PRO A 215 -3.17 -27.91 -0.90
C PRO A 215 -4.61 -27.57 -0.51
N THR A 216 -4.82 -26.39 0.09
CA THR A 216 -6.16 -25.97 0.52
C THR A 216 -6.93 -25.44 -0.68
N VAL A 217 -8.11 -26.00 -0.96
CA VAL A 217 -8.99 -25.52 -2.03
C VAL A 217 -9.93 -24.46 -1.47
N VAL A 218 -9.91 -23.26 -2.06
CA VAL A 218 -10.78 -22.14 -1.68
C VAL A 218 -11.78 -21.88 -2.80
N THR A 219 -13.04 -22.24 -2.58
CA THR A 219 -14.16 -22.08 -3.53
C THR A 219 -14.88 -20.75 -3.37
N GLU A 220 -14.89 -20.19 -2.16
CA GLU A 220 -15.60 -18.94 -1.82
C GLU A 220 -14.61 -17.92 -1.25
N PRO A 221 -13.73 -17.33 -2.09
CA PRO A 221 -12.70 -16.39 -1.62
C PRO A 221 -13.25 -15.00 -1.24
N GLY A 222 -14.57 -14.80 -1.27
CA GLY A 222 -15.22 -13.51 -1.06
C GLY A 222 -15.09 -12.57 -2.27
N VAL A 223 -15.17 -11.26 -2.01
CA VAL A 223 -14.98 -10.22 -3.04
C VAL A 223 -13.54 -10.26 -3.53
N GLU A 224 -13.36 -10.21 -4.86
CA GLU A 224 -12.02 -10.15 -5.47
C GLU A 224 -11.23 -8.92 -4.96
N PRO A 225 -9.94 -9.10 -4.64
CA PRO A 225 -9.15 -8.01 -4.08
C PRO A 225 -8.93 -6.87 -5.07
N VAL A 226 -8.63 -5.71 -4.50
CA VAL A 226 -8.15 -4.53 -5.18
C VAL A 226 -6.63 -4.46 -4.99
N ASP A 227 -5.88 -4.28 -6.09
CA ASP A 227 -4.42 -4.10 -6.05
C ASP A 227 -4.08 -2.74 -5.43
N GLU A 228 -3.86 -2.72 -4.13
CA GLU A 228 -3.59 -1.52 -3.33
C GLU A 228 -2.27 -0.84 -3.70
N LEU A 229 -1.39 -1.50 -4.47
CA LEU A 229 -0.16 -0.87 -4.98
C LEU A 229 -0.44 -0.02 -6.23
N VAL A 230 -1.64 -0.13 -6.80
CA VAL A 230 -2.11 0.65 -7.96
C VAL A 230 -3.27 1.58 -7.56
N VAL A 231 -4.29 1.04 -6.88
CA VAL A 231 -5.45 1.79 -6.40
C VAL A 231 -5.27 2.10 -4.92
N ASN A 232 -4.91 3.34 -4.61
CA ASN A 232 -4.61 3.77 -3.24
C ASN A 232 -4.83 5.29 -3.09
N PRO A 233 -4.65 5.86 -1.89
CA PRO A 233 -4.89 7.28 -1.65
C PRO A 233 -3.86 8.24 -2.24
N ARG A 234 -2.77 7.77 -2.88
CA ARG A 234 -1.71 8.66 -3.40
C ARG A 234 -2.24 9.67 -4.39
N GLY A 235 -2.05 10.96 -4.12
CA GLY A 235 -2.60 12.04 -4.92
C GLY A 235 -4.03 12.43 -4.54
N TRP A 236 -4.48 12.05 -3.35
CA TRP A 236 -5.63 12.65 -2.66
C TRP A 236 -5.59 14.19 -2.72
N ARG A 237 -6.77 14.80 -2.75
CA ARG A 237 -6.95 16.25 -2.83
C ARG A 237 -7.88 16.72 -1.71
N LYS A 238 -7.45 17.76 -0.98
CA LYS A 238 -8.28 18.44 0.02
C LYS A 238 -9.43 19.21 -0.65
N ASP A 239 -9.14 19.84 -1.78
CA ASP A 239 -10.12 20.57 -2.61
C ASP A 239 -10.70 19.70 -3.73
N TRP A 240 -11.88 20.09 -4.23
CA TRP A 240 -12.56 19.48 -5.37
C TRP A 240 -12.97 20.54 -6.41
N GLU A 241 -13.17 20.09 -7.65
CA GLU A 241 -13.54 20.94 -8.79
C GLU A 241 -14.96 20.67 -9.29
N GLN A 242 -15.49 19.49 -8.99
CA GLN A 242 -16.77 19.00 -9.48
C GLN A 242 -17.61 18.51 -8.30
N PRO A 243 -18.95 18.63 -8.37
CA PRO A 243 -19.83 18.18 -7.30
C PRO A 243 -19.83 16.66 -7.18
N VAL A 244 -20.63 16.14 -6.25
CA VAL A 244 -20.90 14.70 -6.15
C VAL A 244 -21.44 14.16 -7.49
N ALA A 245 -20.93 13.02 -7.93
CA ALA A 245 -21.42 12.31 -9.12
C ALA A 245 -21.94 10.91 -8.76
N ASP A 246 -22.96 10.43 -9.48
CA ASP A 246 -23.46 9.05 -9.36
C ASP A 246 -22.50 8.08 -10.06
N ALA A 247 -22.11 7.00 -9.37
CA ALA A 247 -21.19 6.00 -9.90
C ALA A 247 -21.67 5.39 -11.23
N ALA A 248 -22.98 5.21 -11.42
CA ALA A 248 -23.56 4.70 -12.67
C ALA A 248 -23.35 5.66 -13.85
N GLY A 249 -23.26 6.97 -13.59
CA GLY A 249 -23.03 8.00 -14.60
C GLY A 249 -21.56 8.20 -15.00
N LEU A 250 -20.60 7.61 -14.26
CA LEU A 250 -19.17 7.85 -14.47
C LEU A 250 -18.55 6.95 -15.55
N GLY A 251 -19.30 5.97 -16.06
CA GLY A 251 -18.81 5.00 -17.05
C GLY A 251 -17.65 4.17 -16.50
N LEU A 252 -17.66 3.88 -15.20
CA LEU A 252 -16.72 2.97 -14.56
C LEU A 252 -17.15 1.54 -14.88
N GLY A 253 -16.23 0.72 -15.40
CA GLY A 253 -16.49 -0.71 -15.52
C GLY A 253 -16.42 -1.40 -14.15
N ASP A 254 -16.51 -2.73 -14.14
CA ASP A 254 -16.42 -3.53 -12.90
C ASP A 254 -15.05 -3.42 -12.19
N THR A 255 -14.03 -2.94 -12.91
CA THR A 255 -12.69 -2.69 -12.38
C THR A 255 -12.30 -1.23 -12.58
N LEU A 256 -11.93 -0.57 -11.48
CA LEU A 256 -11.39 0.78 -11.50
C LEU A 256 -9.98 0.78 -12.11
N ARG A 257 -9.73 1.61 -13.12
CA ARG A 257 -8.43 1.72 -13.79
C ARG A 257 -7.63 2.89 -13.25
N GLU A 258 -6.31 2.83 -13.40
CA GLU A 258 -5.41 3.90 -12.96
C GLU A 258 -5.78 5.28 -13.55
N ALA A 259 -6.12 5.35 -14.85
CA ALA A 259 -6.54 6.59 -15.52
C ALA A 259 -7.89 7.16 -15.02
N ASP A 260 -8.70 6.39 -14.30
CA ASP A 260 -9.94 6.89 -13.72
C ASP A 260 -9.67 7.74 -12.45
N LEU A 261 -8.56 7.49 -11.74
CA LEU A 261 -8.28 8.09 -10.43
C LEU A 261 -8.18 9.63 -10.43
N PRO A 262 -7.48 10.29 -11.38
CA PRO A 262 -7.35 11.76 -11.37
C PRO A 262 -8.70 12.47 -11.46
N ARG A 263 -9.60 12.01 -12.35
CA ARG A 263 -10.94 12.62 -12.49
C ARG A 263 -11.81 12.35 -11.27
N LEU A 264 -11.72 11.17 -10.66
CA LEU A 264 -12.51 10.83 -9.47
C LEU A 264 -12.11 11.68 -8.26
N ARG A 265 -10.81 11.97 -8.12
CA ARG A 265 -10.31 12.81 -7.03
C ARG A 265 -10.61 14.30 -7.22
N ALA A 266 -11.01 14.71 -8.41
CA ALA A 266 -11.52 16.05 -8.66
C ALA A 266 -13.01 16.20 -8.24
N LEU A 267 -13.71 15.10 -7.95
CA LEU A 267 -15.07 15.12 -7.43
C LEU A 267 -15.10 15.41 -5.93
N GLN A 268 -16.15 16.09 -5.49
CA GLN A 268 -16.48 16.26 -4.07
C GLN A 268 -16.73 14.90 -3.41
N GLY A 269 -17.40 13.98 -4.11
CA GLY A 269 -17.64 12.61 -3.68
C GLY A 269 -18.31 11.80 -4.79
N VAL A 270 -18.52 10.52 -4.54
CA VAL A 270 -19.23 9.61 -5.44
C VAL A 270 -20.40 8.97 -4.70
N ALA A 271 -21.60 9.09 -5.27
CA ALA A 271 -22.78 8.40 -4.77
C ALA A 271 -22.78 6.95 -5.28
N VAL A 272 -22.97 5.99 -4.39
CA VAL A 272 -23.02 4.55 -4.69
C VAL A 272 -24.28 3.94 -4.08
N ARG A 273 -24.93 3.04 -4.82
CA ARG A 273 -26.03 2.21 -4.31
C ARG A 273 -25.47 0.83 -4.01
N LEU A 274 -25.32 0.49 -2.74
CA LEU A 274 -24.84 -0.82 -2.28
C LEU A 274 -25.84 -1.92 -2.68
N GLY A 275 -25.33 -3.06 -3.16
CA GLY A 275 -26.13 -4.12 -3.75
C GLY A 275 -26.31 -3.97 -5.27
N GLU A 276 -26.41 -2.75 -5.79
CA GLU A 276 -26.45 -2.46 -7.24
C GLU A 276 -25.06 -2.19 -7.82
N THR A 277 -24.25 -1.38 -7.13
CA THR A 277 -22.88 -1.07 -7.52
C THR A 277 -22.00 -2.29 -7.19
N PRO A 278 -21.15 -2.77 -8.11
CA PRO A 278 -20.29 -3.92 -7.85
C PRO A 278 -19.46 -3.75 -6.57
N SER A 279 -19.49 -4.72 -5.66
CA SER A 279 -18.85 -4.61 -4.34
C SER A 279 -17.36 -4.29 -4.44
N ARG A 280 -16.67 -4.90 -5.42
CA ARG A 280 -15.26 -4.61 -5.69
C ARG A 280 -15.03 -3.18 -6.14
N LEU A 281 -15.93 -2.60 -6.94
CA LEU A 281 -15.84 -1.21 -7.36
C LEU A 281 -16.04 -0.27 -6.16
N VAL A 282 -17.00 -0.56 -5.28
CA VAL A 282 -17.20 0.20 -4.02
C VAL A 282 -15.92 0.14 -3.17
N ALA A 283 -15.34 -1.04 -2.98
CA ALA A 283 -14.09 -1.22 -2.25
C ALA A 283 -12.93 -0.46 -2.91
N ALA A 284 -12.82 -0.48 -4.24
CA ALA A 284 -11.77 0.24 -4.98
C ALA A 284 -11.91 1.76 -4.88
N LEU A 285 -13.13 2.29 -4.98
CA LEU A 285 -13.39 3.72 -4.80
C LEU A 285 -13.02 4.17 -3.38
N ALA A 286 -13.49 3.45 -2.35
CA ALA A 286 -13.11 3.72 -0.96
C ALA A 286 -11.59 3.65 -0.77
N MET A 287 -10.94 2.57 -1.23
CA MET A 287 -9.48 2.37 -1.14
C MET A 287 -8.67 3.48 -1.81
N SER A 288 -9.18 4.05 -2.91
CA SER A 288 -8.54 5.16 -3.61
C SER A 288 -8.62 6.51 -2.89
N GLY A 289 -9.33 6.55 -1.76
CA GLY A 289 -9.59 7.74 -0.96
C GLY A 289 -10.73 8.60 -1.49
N VAL A 290 -11.49 8.17 -2.50
CA VAL A 290 -12.64 8.95 -3.01
C VAL A 290 -13.77 8.93 -1.97
N PRO A 291 -14.32 10.07 -1.52
CA PRO A 291 -15.38 10.09 -0.51
C PRO A 291 -16.66 9.50 -1.10
N LEU A 292 -17.30 8.60 -0.36
CA LEU A 292 -18.48 7.88 -0.85
C LEU A 292 -19.74 8.28 -0.08
N LEU A 293 -20.83 8.57 -0.81
CA LEU A 293 -22.17 8.63 -0.26
C LEU A 293 -22.89 7.33 -0.62
N ALA A 294 -22.95 6.39 0.32
CA ALA A 294 -23.45 5.05 0.07
C ALA A 294 -24.88 4.86 0.56
N GLU A 295 -25.79 4.43 -0.31
CA GLU A 295 -27.17 4.06 0.04
C GLU A 295 -27.35 2.54 -0.01
N GLY A 296 -28.20 1.99 0.88
CA GLY A 296 -28.46 0.55 0.93
C GLY A 296 -27.42 -0.23 1.74
N ASP A 297 -27.30 -1.53 1.46
CA ASP A 297 -26.39 -2.44 2.13
C ASP A 297 -25.83 -3.48 1.14
N ASP A 298 -24.60 -3.95 1.37
CA ASP A 298 -23.99 -5.04 0.62
C ASP A 298 -23.24 -5.98 1.57
N PRO A 299 -23.82 -7.13 1.94
CA PRO A 299 -23.21 -8.06 2.90
C PRO A 299 -21.93 -8.72 2.38
N ARG A 300 -21.59 -8.55 1.09
CA ARG A 300 -20.30 -9.02 0.53
C ARG A 300 -19.13 -8.13 0.96
N LEU A 301 -19.41 -6.88 1.36
CA LEU A 301 -18.39 -5.98 1.91
C LEU A 301 -18.14 -6.30 3.38
N ALA A 302 -16.88 -6.22 3.81
CA ALA A 302 -16.51 -6.36 5.22
C ALA A 302 -17.27 -5.38 6.13
N ASP A 303 -17.66 -5.84 7.32
CA ASP A 303 -18.47 -5.07 8.28
C ASP A 303 -17.85 -3.73 8.67
N THR A 304 -16.52 -3.66 8.77
CA THR A 304 -15.81 -2.41 9.06
C THR A 304 -16.03 -1.36 7.98
N LEU A 305 -16.01 -1.77 6.70
CA LEU A 305 -16.28 -0.88 5.57
C LEU A 305 -17.77 -0.52 5.51
N ARG A 306 -18.67 -1.48 5.73
CA ARG A 306 -20.12 -1.21 5.77
C ARG A 306 -20.48 -0.18 6.84
N LYS A 307 -19.92 -0.31 8.05
CA LYS A 307 -20.10 0.66 9.15
C LYS A 307 -19.59 2.05 8.78
N ALA A 308 -18.41 2.13 8.18
CA ALA A 308 -17.84 3.40 7.71
C ALA A 308 -18.71 4.06 6.62
N LEU A 309 -19.23 3.27 5.67
CA LEU A 309 -20.07 3.75 4.57
C LEU A 309 -21.48 4.17 5.02
N ALA A 310 -21.95 3.70 6.17
CA ALA A 310 -23.24 4.09 6.74
C ALA A 310 -23.23 5.54 7.26
N GLU A 311 -22.06 6.13 7.50
CA GLU A 311 -21.96 7.55 7.89
C GLU A 311 -22.45 8.47 6.76
N ARG A 312 -22.92 9.66 7.16
CA ARG A 312 -23.40 10.73 6.26
C ARG A 312 -22.62 12.00 6.57
N PRO A 313 -21.39 12.14 6.06
CA PRO A 313 -20.60 13.33 6.30
C PRO A 313 -21.16 14.54 5.56
N ASP A 314 -20.89 15.74 6.09
CA ASP A 314 -21.02 16.98 5.32
C ASP A 314 -19.82 17.07 4.34
N LEU A 315 -20.07 16.81 3.06
CA LEU A 315 -19.02 16.90 2.05
C LEU A 315 -18.68 18.34 1.63
N ASP A 316 -19.47 19.33 2.04
CA ASP A 316 -19.13 20.76 1.87
C ASP A 316 -18.12 21.22 2.93
N ASP A 317 -17.92 20.45 4.00
CA ASP A 317 -16.83 20.63 4.95
C ASP A 317 -15.59 19.79 4.53
N PRO A 318 -14.48 20.42 4.07
CA PRO A 318 -13.25 19.73 3.74
C PRO A 318 -12.69 18.79 4.84
N LEU A 319 -12.87 19.12 6.12
CA LEU A 319 -12.38 18.27 7.22
C LEU A 319 -13.25 17.02 7.35
N ALA A 320 -14.58 17.17 7.44
CA ALA A 320 -15.49 16.03 7.49
C ALA A 320 -15.38 15.13 6.25
N ARG A 321 -15.14 15.71 5.06
CA ARG A 321 -14.85 15.00 3.83
C ARG A 321 -13.56 14.16 3.91
N GLU A 322 -12.50 14.72 4.47
CA GLU A 322 -11.22 14.00 4.64
C GLU A 322 -11.31 12.93 5.73
N GLU A 323 -11.98 13.20 6.85
CA GLU A 323 -12.26 12.20 7.90
C GLU A 323 -13.01 11.00 7.32
N HIS A 324 -14.07 11.25 6.56
CA HIS A 324 -14.82 10.18 5.90
C HIS A 324 -13.97 9.38 4.91
N SER A 325 -13.15 10.06 4.10
CA SER A 325 -12.18 9.42 3.20
C SER A 325 -11.23 8.51 3.98
N VAL A 326 -10.65 9.01 5.07
CA VAL A 326 -9.68 8.27 5.90
C VAL A 326 -10.31 7.03 6.53
N THR A 327 -11.49 7.18 7.15
CA THR A 327 -12.18 6.05 7.78
C THR A 327 -12.57 4.97 6.75
N THR A 328 -13.19 5.35 5.63
CA THR A 328 -13.63 4.39 4.60
C THR A 328 -12.46 3.73 3.87
N ARG A 329 -11.42 4.49 3.49
CA ARG A 329 -10.24 3.94 2.80
C ARG A 329 -9.43 3.02 3.71
N ARG A 330 -9.31 3.31 5.01
CA ARG A 330 -8.65 2.42 5.98
C ARG A 330 -9.37 1.08 6.06
N ALA A 331 -10.70 1.11 6.16
CA ALA A 331 -11.50 -0.10 6.19
C ALA A 331 -11.35 -0.91 4.88
N ALA A 332 -11.36 -0.24 3.72
CA ALA A 332 -11.14 -0.90 2.43
C ALA A 332 -9.73 -1.49 2.28
N LEU A 333 -8.67 -0.75 2.64
CA LEU A 333 -7.29 -1.23 2.62
C LEU A 333 -7.07 -2.46 3.52
N ARG A 334 -7.70 -2.48 4.70
CA ARG A 334 -7.53 -3.58 5.67
C ARG A 334 -8.34 -4.83 5.36
N ALA A 335 -9.39 -4.74 4.52
CA ALA A 335 -10.28 -5.87 4.28
C ALA A 335 -10.35 -6.33 2.81
N HIS A 336 -10.06 -5.45 1.85
CA HIS A 336 -10.27 -5.71 0.42
C HIS A 336 -8.99 -5.54 -0.43
N SER A 337 -7.83 -5.32 0.21
CA SER A 337 -6.53 -5.28 -0.48
C SER A 337 -6.04 -6.68 -0.84
N THR A 338 -5.07 -6.77 -1.75
CA THR A 338 -4.37 -8.04 -2.03
C THR A 338 -3.68 -8.57 -0.78
N LEU A 339 -3.21 -7.69 0.11
CA LEU A 339 -2.62 -8.08 1.39
C LEU A 339 -3.62 -8.79 2.31
N ALA A 340 -4.77 -8.16 2.56
CA ALA A 340 -5.83 -8.70 3.42
C ALA A 340 -6.38 -10.02 2.87
N TRP A 341 -6.51 -10.11 1.55
CA TRP A 341 -6.97 -11.31 0.88
C TRP A 341 -5.99 -12.47 1.04
N ARG A 342 -4.68 -12.23 0.90
CA ARG A 342 -3.65 -13.25 1.15
C ARG A 342 -3.60 -13.69 2.60
N GLU A 343 -3.77 -12.76 3.54
CA GLU A 343 -3.84 -13.08 4.96
C GLU A 343 -5.01 -14.02 5.26
N SER A 344 -6.20 -13.74 4.69
CA SER A 344 -7.36 -14.63 4.77
C SER A 344 -7.09 -16.02 4.18
N LEU A 345 -6.51 -16.09 2.97
CA LEU A 345 -6.16 -17.37 2.36
C LEU A 345 -5.14 -18.17 3.19
N ALA A 346 -4.12 -17.50 3.73
CA ALA A 346 -3.11 -18.15 4.53
C ALA A 346 -3.69 -18.68 5.85
N ALA A 347 -4.59 -17.93 6.48
CA ALA A 347 -5.33 -18.38 7.65
C ALA A 347 -6.18 -19.62 7.36
N GLN A 348 -6.90 -19.65 6.22
CA GLN A 348 -7.65 -20.84 5.78
C GLN A 348 -6.74 -22.04 5.52
N ALA A 349 -5.52 -21.82 5.04
CA ALA A 349 -4.54 -22.87 4.78
C ALA A 349 -3.74 -23.32 6.02
N GLY A 350 -3.83 -22.58 7.13
CA GLY A 350 -2.99 -22.80 8.31
C GLY A 350 -1.50 -22.58 8.04
N VAL A 351 -1.15 -21.69 7.11
CA VAL A 351 0.25 -21.40 6.75
C VAL A 351 0.70 -20.04 7.25
N ARG A 352 1.99 -19.93 7.55
CA ARG A 352 2.58 -18.66 7.96
C ARG A 352 2.55 -17.68 6.80
N PHE A 353 1.93 -16.53 7.03
CA PHE A 353 1.98 -15.38 6.15
C PHE A 353 2.38 -14.14 6.94
N VAL A 354 3.34 -13.39 6.43
CA VAL A 354 3.78 -12.13 7.06
C VAL A 354 3.14 -10.98 6.28
N ALA A 355 2.00 -10.50 6.76
CA ALA A 355 1.26 -9.42 6.12
C ALA A 355 1.95 -8.05 6.34
N GLN A 356 2.28 -7.74 7.59
CA GLN A 356 2.95 -6.50 7.98
C GLN A 356 4.18 -6.82 8.86
N PRO A 357 5.23 -5.98 8.80
CA PRO A 357 6.39 -6.14 9.66
C PRO A 357 6.07 -5.80 11.11
N LYS A 358 6.83 -6.39 12.05
CA LYS A 358 6.83 -5.97 13.45
C LYS A 358 7.39 -4.56 13.58
N VAL A 359 6.76 -3.71 14.39
CA VAL A 359 7.16 -2.32 14.63
C VAL A 359 7.79 -2.17 16.01
N SER A 360 8.96 -1.55 16.10
CA SER A 360 9.48 -1.05 17.38
C SER A 360 9.19 0.45 17.48
N VAL A 361 8.36 0.82 18.44
CA VAL A 361 8.12 2.22 18.79
C VAL A 361 9.29 2.71 19.64
N LEU A 362 9.91 3.82 19.24
CA LEU A 362 11.01 4.45 19.94
C LEU A 362 10.46 5.69 20.65
N LEU A 363 10.39 5.62 21.99
CA LEU A 363 9.95 6.71 22.85
C LEU A 363 11.15 7.20 23.65
N ALA A 364 11.62 8.41 23.38
CA ALA A 364 12.65 9.06 24.17
C ALA A 364 12.01 10.16 25.03
N THR A 365 12.30 10.18 26.33
CA THR A 365 11.71 11.17 27.24
C THR A 365 12.72 11.69 28.28
N VAL A 366 12.69 13.00 28.50
CA VAL A 366 13.39 13.70 29.59
C VAL A 366 12.39 14.19 30.65
N ARG A 367 11.11 13.83 30.52
CA ARG A 367 9.99 14.40 31.28
C ARG A 367 9.25 13.28 32.01
N PRO A 368 9.65 12.94 33.25
CA PRO A 368 8.99 11.87 34.02
C PRO A 368 7.46 12.01 34.09
N HIS A 369 6.96 13.25 34.17
CA HIS A 369 5.53 13.55 34.24
C HIS A 369 4.75 13.31 32.92
N GLN A 370 5.44 13.20 31.78
CA GLN A 370 4.81 12.88 30.48
C GLN A 370 4.76 11.38 30.19
N LEU A 371 5.49 10.55 30.94
CA LEU A 371 5.59 9.11 30.66
C LEU A 371 4.22 8.44 30.62
N ASP A 372 3.34 8.74 31.58
CA ASP A 372 2.00 8.14 31.67
C ASP A 372 1.14 8.50 30.46
N PHE A 373 1.22 9.74 30.00
CA PHE A 373 0.52 10.22 28.81
C PHE A 373 1.03 9.49 27.56
N ALA A 374 2.35 9.45 27.36
CA ALA A 374 2.96 8.77 26.21
C ALA A 374 2.62 7.27 26.19
N LEU A 375 2.67 6.59 27.34
CA LEU A 375 2.31 5.18 27.46
C LEU A 375 0.84 4.93 27.08
N ARG A 376 -0.09 5.83 27.44
CA ARG A 376 -1.49 5.73 27.00
C ARG A 376 -1.66 5.89 25.48
N GLN A 377 -0.92 6.81 24.85
CA GLN A 377 -0.94 6.98 23.39
C GLN A 377 -0.46 5.71 22.66
N ILE A 378 0.51 5.00 23.24
CA ILE A 378 1.06 3.76 22.67
C ILE A 378 0.13 2.58 22.98
N ALA A 379 -0.33 2.43 24.22
CA ALA A 379 -1.17 1.32 24.67
C ALA A 379 -2.46 1.18 23.85
N ARG A 380 -3.01 2.29 23.34
CA ARG A 380 -4.23 2.29 22.53
C ARG A 380 -4.06 1.96 21.05
N GLN A 381 -2.83 1.84 20.53
CA GLN A 381 -2.59 1.48 19.12
C GLN A 381 -3.25 0.13 18.77
N ARG A 382 -3.85 0.02 17.60
CA ARG A 382 -4.61 -1.15 17.14
C ARG A 382 -4.02 -1.74 15.86
N ASP A 383 -4.25 -3.04 15.65
CA ASP A 383 -4.01 -3.74 14.38
C ASP A 383 -2.54 -3.68 13.90
N ALA A 384 -1.59 -3.74 14.83
CA ALA A 384 -0.16 -3.80 14.56
C ALA A 384 0.55 -4.67 15.59
N ASP A 385 1.49 -5.51 15.13
CA ASP A 385 2.45 -6.19 16.01
C ASP A 385 3.54 -5.20 16.39
N LEU A 386 3.51 -4.75 17.64
CA LEU A 386 4.42 -3.71 18.13
C LEU A 386 5.06 -4.05 19.47
N GLU A 387 6.27 -3.53 19.64
CA GLU A 387 6.96 -3.43 20.92
C GLU A 387 7.35 -1.98 21.19
N LEU A 388 7.65 -1.66 22.45
CA LEU A 388 8.10 -0.33 22.86
C LEU A 388 9.54 -0.35 23.36
N VAL A 389 10.37 0.57 22.89
CA VAL A 389 11.65 0.90 23.52
C VAL A 389 11.50 2.28 24.16
N VAL A 390 11.54 2.32 25.50
CA VAL A 390 11.49 3.57 26.26
C VAL A 390 12.91 3.93 26.67
N SER A 391 13.40 5.04 26.16
CA SER A 391 14.69 5.61 26.54
C SER A 391 14.49 6.84 27.42
N THR A 392 14.75 6.70 28.71
CA THR A 392 14.64 7.79 29.68
C THR A 392 15.96 8.56 29.77
N HIS A 393 15.87 9.87 29.96
CA HIS A 393 17.01 10.78 29.96
C HIS A 393 17.02 11.55 31.29
N GLY A 394 18.01 11.28 32.15
CA GLY A 394 18.13 11.91 33.46
C GLY A 394 17.21 11.36 34.55
N PHE A 395 16.50 10.27 34.28
CA PHE A 395 15.70 9.53 35.26
C PHE A 395 15.58 8.06 34.86
N ALA A 396 15.11 7.20 35.77
CA ALA A 396 14.79 5.80 35.50
C ALA A 396 13.27 5.57 35.61
N ALA A 397 12.69 4.89 34.62
CA ALA A 397 11.30 4.46 34.68
C ALA A 397 11.16 3.16 35.50
N ASP A 398 10.06 3.03 36.26
CA ASP A 398 9.73 1.79 36.94
C ASP A 398 9.19 0.75 35.94
N PRO A 399 9.83 -0.43 35.79
CA PRO A 399 9.35 -1.49 34.92
C PRO A 399 7.94 -1.98 35.25
N ALA A 400 7.55 -2.01 36.54
CA ALA A 400 6.23 -2.46 36.95
C ALA A 400 5.14 -1.48 36.47
N HIS A 401 5.43 -0.18 36.57
CA HIS A 401 4.55 0.89 36.08
C HIS A 401 4.36 0.83 34.55
N VAL A 402 5.45 0.66 33.79
CA VAL A 402 5.38 0.53 32.32
C VAL A 402 4.62 -0.73 31.91
N ARG A 403 4.82 -1.86 32.62
CA ARG A 403 4.07 -3.09 32.40
C ARG A 403 2.58 -2.90 32.66
N ALA A 404 2.21 -2.21 33.73
CA ALA A 404 0.80 -1.95 34.05
C ALA A 404 0.12 -1.12 32.96
N ALA A 405 0.83 -0.18 32.34
CA ALA A 405 0.28 0.65 31.25
C ALA A 405 0.18 -0.09 29.90
N LEU A 406 1.13 -0.97 29.57
CA LEU A 406 1.22 -1.62 28.25
C LEU A 406 0.59 -3.02 28.20
N GLY A 407 0.29 -3.64 29.34
CA GLY A 407 -0.19 -5.02 29.41
C GLY A 407 0.86 -6.02 28.91
N ASP A 408 0.45 -6.93 28.01
CA ASP A 408 1.31 -7.99 27.49
C ASP A 408 2.28 -7.52 26.39
N ARG A 409 2.23 -6.25 25.99
CA ARG A 409 3.10 -5.74 24.93
C ARG A 409 4.57 -5.77 25.36
N PRO A 410 5.47 -6.33 24.53
CA PRO A 410 6.89 -6.33 24.84
C PRO A 410 7.42 -4.90 24.96
N PHE A 411 8.29 -4.68 25.95
CA PHE A 411 9.02 -3.43 26.05
C PHE A 411 10.45 -3.62 26.54
N THR A 412 11.30 -2.66 26.18
CA THR A 412 12.67 -2.49 26.69
C THR A 412 12.79 -1.11 27.33
N LEU A 413 13.48 -1.05 28.47
CA LEU A 413 13.81 0.19 29.16
C LEU A 413 15.30 0.46 29.03
N LEU A 414 15.66 1.68 28.65
CA LEU A 414 17.02 2.18 28.61
C LEU A 414 17.07 3.48 29.40
N ASP A 415 18.00 3.60 30.34
CA ASP A 415 18.27 4.85 31.05
C ASP A 415 19.56 5.50 30.54
N HIS A 416 19.52 6.82 30.40
CA HIS A 416 20.62 7.63 29.92
C HIS A 416 20.92 8.79 30.89
N PRO A 417 22.19 9.20 31.04
CA PRO A 417 22.54 10.32 31.90
C PRO A 417 21.94 11.64 31.37
N ALA A 418 21.72 12.61 32.25
CA ALA A 418 21.04 13.87 31.94
C ALA A 418 21.75 14.76 30.89
N ASP A 419 23.03 14.50 30.59
CA ASP A 419 23.84 15.25 29.63
C ASP A 419 24.02 14.58 28.26
N ALA A 420 23.48 13.36 28.10
CA ALA A 420 23.45 12.60 26.85
C ALA A 420 22.95 13.43 25.66
N PHE A 421 23.43 13.10 24.45
CA PHE A 421 22.93 13.73 23.23
C PHE A 421 21.64 13.03 22.81
N PHE A 422 20.64 13.81 22.38
CA PHE A 422 19.36 13.27 21.96
C PHE A 422 19.49 12.23 20.83
N GLY A 423 20.40 12.48 19.88
CA GLY A 423 20.75 11.49 18.85
C GLY A 423 21.27 10.17 19.40
N ASP A 424 22.15 10.20 20.41
CA ASP A 424 22.70 8.98 21.03
C ASP A 424 21.61 8.18 21.76
N VAL A 425 20.64 8.87 22.37
CA VAL A 425 19.48 8.25 23.05
C VAL A 425 18.60 7.50 22.04
N LEU A 426 18.28 8.13 20.90
CA LEU A 426 17.49 7.51 19.84
C LEU A 426 18.25 6.37 19.15
N ASP A 427 19.56 6.50 18.95
CA ASP A 427 20.40 5.46 18.34
C ASP A 427 20.52 4.21 19.23
N ALA A 428 20.64 4.40 20.55
CA ALA A 428 20.58 3.32 21.52
C ALA A 428 19.21 2.62 21.51
N ALA A 429 18.12 3.39 21.42
CA ALA A 429 16.77 2.83 21.31
C ALA A 429 16.61 1.99 20.04
N ALA A 430 17.06 2.50 18.90
CA ALA A 430 17.04 1.81 17.61
C ALA A 430 17.93 0.55 17.60
N SER A 431 19.02 0.56 18.37
CA SER A 431 19.91 -0.60 18.53
C SER A 431 19.30 -1.71 19.38
N ALA A 432 18.50 -1.36 20.39
CA ALA A 432 17.78 -2.32 21.24
C ALA A 432 16.50 -2.87 20.59
N ALA A 433 15.96 -2.16 19.59
CA ALA A 433 14.77 -2.57 18.85
C ALA A 433 14.95 -3.88 18.07
N THR A 434 13.91 -4.73 18.09
CA THR A 434 13.87 -6.03 17.40
C THR A 434 12.95 -6.04 16.17
N GLY A 435 12.08 -5.04 16.01
CA GLY A 435 11.18 -4.88 14.89
C GLY A 435 11.91 -4.63 13.57
N ASP A 436 11.26 -4.96 12.46
CA ASP A 436 11.79 -4.72 11.12
C ASP A 436 11.64 -3.25 10.72
N VAL A 437 10.65 -2.58 11.29
CA VAL A 437 10.35 -1.17 11.10
C VAL A 437 10.41 -0.44 12.44
N LEU A 438 10.93 0.78 12.44
CA LEU A 438 11.05 1.64 13.61
C LEU A 438 10.10 2.83 13.46
N LEU A 439 9.37 3.16 14.52
CA LEU A 439 8.54 4.36 14.59
C LEU A 439 9.02 5.25 15.74
N LYS A 440 9.53 6.44 15.43
CA LYS A 440 9.82 7.46 16.44
C LYS A 440 8.52 8.16 16.83
N VAL A 441 8.26 8.25 18.13
CA VAL A 441 7.17 9.05 18.72
C VAL A 441 7.74 10.04 19.73
N ASP A 442 7.08 11.19 19.86
CA ASP A 442 7.39 12.20 20.86
C ASP A 442 6.52 11.99 22.11
N ASP A 443 7.01 12.39 23.28
CA ASP A 443 6.40 12.05 24.58
C ASP A 443 5.19 12.91 24.98
N ASP A 444 4.89 13.96 24.21
CA ASP A 444 3.90 14.98 24.53
C ASP A 444 2.87 15.23 23.44
N ASP A 445 2.95 14.51 22.32
CA ASP A 445 2.01 14.59 21.19
C ASP A 445 0.86 13.58 21.30
N TRP A 446 -0.26 13.88 20.65
CA TRP A 446 -1.40 12.95 20.58
C TRP A 446 -1.35 12.11 19.31
N TYR A 447 -1.66 10.81 19.47
CA TYR A 447 -1.61 9.83 18.39
C TYR A 447 -2.89 9.01 18.34
N SER A 448 -3.58 9.04 17.21
CA SER A 448 -4.74 8.19 16.94
C SER A 448 -4.40 6.72 17.23
N PRO A 449 -5.37 5.91 17.73
CA PRO A 449 -5.24 4.44 17.81
C PRO A 449 -4.83 3.75 16.51
N HIS A 450 -4.88 4.45 15.37
CA HIS A 450 -4.60 3.91 14.05
C HIS A 450 -3.26 4.36 13.44
N VAL A 451 -2.49 5.24 14.08
CA VAL A 451 -1.26 5.83 13.50
C VAL A 451 -0.28 4.77 13.01
N VAL A 452 0.01 3.74 13.82
CA VAL A 452 0.96 2.69 13.43
C VAL A 452 0.46 1.95 12.19
N GLY A 453 -0.82 1.55 12.19
CA GLY A 453 -1.42 0.84 11.06
C GLY A 453 -1.52 1.69 9.78
N ASP A 454 -1.87 2.97 9.91
CA ASP A 454 -1.97 3.89 8.79
C ASP A 454 -0.60 4.16 8.15
N LEU A 455 0.46 4.29 8.96
CA LEU A 455 1.82 4.41 8.46
C LEU A 455 2.32 3.11 7.82
N LEU A 456 1.97 1.93 8.33
CA LEU A 456 2.28 0.64 7.68
C LEU A 456 1.59 0.51 6.31
N LEU A 457 0.32 0.93 6.20
CA LEU A 457 -0.39 1.00 4.93
C LEU A 457 0.30 1.98 3.98
N ALA A 458 0.62 3.19 4.46
CA ALA A 458 1.32 4.21 3.69
C ALA A 458 2.67 3.73 3.16
N ARG A 459 3.47 3.09 4.02
CA ARG A 459 4.73 2.45 3.64
C ARG A 459 4.53 1.43 2.52
N ARG A 460 3.49 0.61 2.62
CA ARG A 460 3.19 -0.41 1.61
C ARG A 460 2.85 0.16 0.24
N TYR A 461 1.84 1.05 0.15
CA TYR A 461 1.37 1.52 -1.16
C TYR A 461 2.27 2.62 -1.76
N SER A 462 3.04 3.34 -0.95
CA SER A 462 4.02 4.32 -1.46
C SER A 462 5.34 3.66 -1.85
N GLY A 463 5.71 2.56 -1.18
CA GLY A 463 7.03 1.95 -1.32
C GLY A 463 8.18 2.80 -0.76
N ALA A 464 7.88 3.85 0.00
CA ALA A 464 8.90 4.78 0.48
C ALA A 464 9.74 4.21 1.63
N GLU A 465 11.01 4.60 1.68
CA GLU A 465 11.96 4.24 2.74
C GLU A 465 11.60 4.86 4.09
N VAL A 466 11.01 6.06 4.06
CA VAL A 466 10.48 6.75 5.24
C VAL A 466 9.05 7.18 4.98
N VAL A 467 8.17 6.95 5.95
CA VAL A 467 6.81 7.51 5.96
C VAL A 467 6.54 8.27 7.26
N GLY A 468 5.61 9.22 7.21
CA GLY A 468 5.18 9.96 8.39
C GLY A 468 3.98 10.86 8.08
N MET A 469 3.46 11.52 9.10
CA MET A 469 2.34 12.45 8.98
C MET A 469 2.86 13.90 8.95
N PRO A 470 2.14 14.86 8.34
CA PRO A 470 2.42 16.27 8.54
C PRO A 470 2.05 16.70 9.96
N SER A 471 2.65 17.80 10.42
CA SER A 471 2.11 18.58 11.54
C SER A 471 0.92 19.41 11.05
N GLU A 472 -0.15 18.72 10.65
CA GLU A 472 -1.37 19.35 10.14
C GLU A 472 -2.16 19.98 11.28
N PHE A 473 -2.41 19.25 12.36
CA PHE A 473 -2.99 19.80 13.58
C PHE A 473 -1.88 20.17 14.57
N VAL A 474 -1.93 21.41 15.07
CA VAL A 474 -0.99 21.93 16.06
C VAL A 474 -1.78 22.58 17.19
N TYR A 475 -1.66 22.04 18.40
CA TYR A 475 -2.21 22.67 19.61
C TYR A 475 -1.16 23.59 20.23
N LEU A 476 -1.44 24.89 20.21
CA LEU A 476 -0.60 25.96 20.73
C LEU A 476 -1.06 26.27 22.16
N GLN A 477 -0.47 25.57 23.14
CA GLN A 477 -0.97 25.53 24.52
C GLN A 477 -0.99 26.90 25.21
N GLU A 478 0.05 27.71 25.00
CA GLU A 478 0.13 29.06 25.59
C GLU A 478 -0.93 30.03 25.05
N LEU A 479 -1.34 29.82 23.79
CA LEU A 479 -2.38 30.61 23.14
C LEU A 479 -3.78 30.02 23.37
N GLY A 480 -3.86 28.79 23.87
CA GLY A 480 -5.11 28.06 24.02
C GLY A 480 -5.86 27.91 22.68
N VAL A 481 -5.17 27.61 21.59
CA VAL A 481 -5.77 27.43 20.26
C VAL A 481 -5.22 26.20 19.55
N THR A 482 -6.04 25.62 18.68
CA THR A 482 -5.61 24.59 17.72
C THR A 482 -5.62 25.18 16.32
N ALA A 483 -4.50 25.04 15.61
CA ALA A 483 -4.38 25.40 14.20
C ALA A 483 -4.39 24.12 13.32
N GLN A 484 -5.23 24.10 12.29
CA GLN A 484 -5.13 23.14 11.19
C GLN A 484 -4.40 23.81 10.02
N ARG A 485 -3.34 23.17 9.53
CA ARG A 485 -2.46 23.69 8.48
C ARG A 485 -2.76 23.03 7.13
N ASN A 486 -2.64 23.78 6.05
CA ASN A 486 -2.96 23.35 4.68
C ASN A 486 -1.86 22.49 4.01
N HIS A 487 -1.12 21.68 4.79
CA HIS A 487 -0.05 20.85 4.24
C HIS A 487 -0.60 19.84 3.22
N PRO A 488 0.11 19.62 2.10
CA PRO A 488 -0.26 18.54 1.19
C PRO A 488 -0.08 17.19 1.89
N THR A 489 -1.04 16.29 1.68
CA THR A 489 -1.10 14.92 2.23
C THR A 489 -1.12 13.91 1.09
N GLU A 490 -0.79 12.66 1.40
CA GLU A 490 -0.72 11.56 0.43
C GLU A 490 0.26 11.80 -0.74
N VAL A 491 1.38 12.46 -0.47
CA VAL A 491 2.38 12.87 -1.46
C VAL A 491 3.80 12.47 -1.05
N PHE A 492 4.65 12.24 -2.04
CA PHE A 492 6.10 12.24 -1.80
C PHE A 492 6.55 13.66 -1.43
N ASN A 493 7.35 13.77 -0.39
CA ASN A 493 7.83 15.05 0.14
C ASN A 493 9.26 14.89 0.66
N ARG A 494 9.86 15.96 1.17
CA ARG A 494 11.18 15.94 1.82
C ARG A 494 11.10 16.00 3.35
N PHE A 495 9.89 16.15 3.88
CA PHE A 495 9.66 16.36 5.30
C PHE A 495 8.39 15.68 5.80
N VAL A 496 8.46 15.11 7.00
CA VAL A 496 7.34 14.63 7.83
C VAL A 496 7.57 15.09 9.27
N ALA A 497 6.53 15.11 10.10
CA ALA A 497 6.66 15.51 11.50
C ALA A 497 7.56 14.52 12.27
N GLY A 498 8.47 15.07 13.08
CA GLY A 498 9.49 14.31 13.81
C GLY A 498 8.92 13.18 14.67
N GLY A 499 7.83 13.43 15.38
CA GLY A 499 7.13 12.44 16.20
C GLY A 499 6.36 11.37 15.41
N THR A 500 6.50 11.30 14.08
CA THR A 500 5.75 10.35 13.23
C THR A 500 6.65 9.62 12.23
N ILE A 501 7.97 9.70 12.38
CA ILE A 501 8.93 9.10 11.45
C ILE A 501 8.90 7.58 11.60
N MET A 502 8.37 6.89 10.59
CA MET A 502 8.47 5.45 10.42
C MET A 502 9.51 5.13 9.35
N ILE A 503 10.48 4.28 9.67
CA ILE A 503 11.61 3.94 8.79
C ILE A 503 11.95 2.46 8.89
N ASP A 504 12.37 1.87 7.78
CA ASP A 504 12.95 0.53 7.79
C ASP A 504 14.24 0.49 8.60
N ARG A 505 14.36 -0.48 9.52
CA ARG A 505 15.55 -0.61 10.38
C ARG A 505 16.83 -0.77 9.55
N GLN A 506 16.75 -1.44 8.40
CA GLN A 506 17.88 -1.58 7.48
C GLN A 506 18.26 -0.26 6.81
N VAL A 507 17.29 0.60 6.49
CA VAL A 507 17.56 1.94 5.93
C VAL A 507 18.21 2.82 6.99
N LEU A 508 17.70 2.83 8.22
CA LEU A 508 18.33 3.58 9.31
C LEU A 508 19.81 3.16 9.49
N ARG A 509 20.09 1.85 9.47
CA ARG A 509 21.45 1.33 9.55
C ARG A 509 22.32 1.73 8.35
N SER A 510 21.79 1.73 7.13
CA SER A 510 22.56 2.06 5.93
C SER A 510 22.95 3.54 5.86
N VAL A 511 22.15 4.43 6.48
CA VAL A 511 22.45 5.87 6.57
C VAL A 511 23.23 6.25 7.84
N GLY A 512 23.62 5.27 8.66
CA GLY A 512 24.51 5.46 9.81
C GLY A 512 23.82 5.78 11.14
N GLY A 513 22.52 5.47 11.28
CA GLY A 513 21.80 5.64 12.54
C GLY A 513 21.34 7.07 12.82
N PHE A 514 20.95 7.34 14.06
CA PHE A 514 20.63 8.71 14.48
C PHE A 514 21.92 9.47 14.78
N ARG A 515 22.12 10.63 14.13
CA ARG A 515 23.34 11.42 14.31
C ARG A 515 23.46 11.95 15.74
N ARG A 516 24.65 11.88 16.34
CA ARG A 516 24.98 12.52 17.63
C ARG A 516 24.83 14.05 17.58
N VAL A 517 23.63 14.55 17.84
CA VAL A 517 23.29 15.98 17.92
C VAL A 517 22.31 16.24 19.06
N ARG A 518 22.27 17.48 19.55
CA ARG A 518 21.28 17.93 20.56
C ARG A 518 19.95 18.38 19.96
N ARG A 519 19.97 18.87 18.72
CA ARG A 519 18.82 19.42 17.98
C ARG A 519 18.92 19.00 16.51
N PHE A 520 17.79 19.03 15.80
CA PHE A 520 17.69 18.70 14.37
C PHE A 520 18.03 17.24 14.01
N VAL A 521 17.91 16.30 14.98
CA VAL A 521 18.17 14.87 14.72
C VAL A 521 17.27 14.34 13.59
N ASP A 522 15.99 14.72 13.60
CA ASP A 522 15.01 14.30 12.60
C ASP A 522 15.37 14.84 11.21
N ALA A 523 15.70 16.13 11.10
CA ALA A 523 16.09 16.74 9.83
C ALA A 523 17.36 16.09 9.26
N GLN A 524 18.36 15.82 10.11
CA GLN A 524 19.59 15.12 9.70
C GLN A 524 19.31 13.71 9.19
N LEU A 525 18.39 12.96 9.81
CA LEU A 525 17.98 11.65 9.34
C LEU A 525 17.29 11.74 7.97
N LEU A 526 16.32 12.65 7.81
CA LEU A 526 15.60 12.82 6.54
C LEU A 526 16.53 13.27 5.40
N ASP A 527 17.51 14.14 5.69
CA ASP A 527 18.54 14.55 4.73
C ASP A 527 19.45 13.37 4.35
N ALA A 528 19.87 12.54 5.31
CA ALA A 528 20.72 11.38 5.06
C ALA A 528 20.02 10.32 4.20
N VAL A 529 18.73 10.06 4.45
CA VAL A 529 17.91 9.16 3.61
C VAL A 529 17.81 9.67 2.18
N GLN A 530 17.53 10.96 1.99
CA GLN A 530 17.49 11.57 0.65
C GLN A 530 18.85 11.51 -0.06
N ALA A 531 19.94 11.78 0.67
CA ALA A 531 21.30 11.69 0.13
C ALA A 531 21.66 10.25 -0.31
N ALA A 532 21.07 9.24 0.32
CA ALA A 532 21.20 7.83 -0.09
C ALA A 532 20.28 7.43 -1.26
N GLY A 533 19.50 8.37 -1.81
CA GLY A 533 18.52 8.11 -2.87
C GLY A 533 17.17 7.58 -2.38
N GLY A 534 16.96 7.54 -1.06
CA GLY A 534 15.70 7.11 -0.45
C GLY A 534 14.60 8.17 -0.59
N SER A 535 13.36 7.70 -0.59
CA SER A 535 12.17 8.52 -0.71
C SER A 535 11.45 8.69 0.62
N ILE A 536 10.83 9.86 0.81
CA ILE A 536 10.01 10.17 1.99
C ILE A 536 8.58 10.39 1.52
N TYR A 537 7.63 9.70 2.15
CA TYR A 537 6.21 9.81 1.87
C TYR A 537 5.44 10.39 3.05
N ARG A 538 4.60 11.38 2.77
CA ARG A 538 3.77 12.06 3.76
C ARG A 538 2.33 11.57 3.63
N ALA A 539 1.86 10.84 4.63
CA ALA A 539 0.48 10.36 4.74
C ALA A 539 -0.49 11.48 5.17
N HIS A 540 -1.77 11.17 5.38
CA HIS A 540 -2.73 12.07 6.01
C HIS A 540 -2.30 12.55 7.39
N GLY A 541 -2.74 13.75 7.79
CA GLY A 541 -2.40 14.37 9.08
C GLY A 541 -3.43 14.17 10.20
N LEU A 542 -4.59 13.58 9.91
CA LEU A 542 -5.72 13.54 10.85
C LEU A 542 -5.45 12.72 12.12
N GLY A 543 -4.53 11.74 12.06
CA GLY A 543 -4.20 10.88 13.19
C GLY A 543 -3.19 11.46 14.19
N TYR A 544 -2.72 12.70 14.02
CA TYR A 544 -1.63 13.27 14.81
C TYR A 544 -1.88 14.74 15.16
N VAL A 545 -1.75 15.08 16.43
CA VAL A 545 -1.77 16.48 16.90
C VAL A 545 -0.44 16.78 17.57
N LEU A 546 0.26 17.74 17.01
CA LEU A 546 1.51 18.25 17.55
C LEU A 546 1.21 19.20 18.72
N ARG A 547 1.71 18.89 19.92
CA ARG A 547 1.70 19.81 21.06
C ARG A 547 2.83 20.83 20.93
N ARG A 548 2.51 22.10 21.14
CA ARG A 548 3.52 23.17 21.26
C ARG A 548 3.30 24.00 22.50
N THR A 549 4.36 24.05 23.30
CA THR A 549 4.54 24.90 24.49
C THR A 549 5.69 25.88 24.20
N GLY A 550 5.70 27.08 24.81
CA GLY A 550 6.73 28.10 24.53
C GLY A 550 8.10 27.80 25.16
N SER A 551 8.20 26.75 25.98
CA SER A 551 9.48 26.22 26.48
C SER A 551 9.50 24.69 26.50
N GLY A 552 10.69 24.09 26.63
CA GLY A 552 10.88 22.64 26.78
C GLY A 552 11.03 21.84 25.49
N HIS A 553 10.84 22.44 24.32
CA HIS A 553 11.00 21.78 23.01
C HIS A 553 12.41 21.90 22.44
N THR A 554 12.88 20.86 21.74
CA THR A 554 14.17 20.86 21.03
C THR A 554 14.19 21.84 19.85
N TRP A 555 13.02 22.15 19.30
CA TRP A 555 12.80 23.22 18.32
C TRP A 555 12.08 24.40 18.97
N GLN A 556 12.73 25.56 19.00
CA GLN A 556 12.18 26.81 19.52
C GLN A 556 11.74 27.67 18.33
N SER A 557 10.43 27.75 18.11
CA SER A 557 9.80 28.60 17.11
C SER A 557 8.72 29.44 17.77
N ASP A 558 8.57 30.68 17.31
CA ASP A 558 7.42 31.52 17.70
C ASP A 558 6.11 30.76 17.45
N PRO A 559 5.22 30.60 18.46
CA PRO A 559 3.89 30.02 18.27
C PRO A 559 3.12 30.62 17.08
N GLU A 560 3.30 31.90 16.79
CA GLU A 560 2.64 32.57 15.66
C GLU A 560 3.13 32.05 14.29
N SER A 561 4.33 31.48 14.21
CA SER A 561 4.86 30.90 12.96
C SER A 561 4.03 29.72 12.43
N PHE A 562 3.27 29.06 13.30
CA PHE A 562 2.35 27.97 12.95
C PHE A 562 0.98 28.44 12.44
N ARG A 563 0.67 29.73 12.61
CA ARG A 563 -0.62 30.35 12.27
C ARG A 563 -0.51 31.38 11.15
N ARG A 564 0.62 31.42 10.45
CA ARG A 564 0.80 32.32 9.31
C ARG A 564 -0.33 32.11 8.28
N PRO A 565 -0.94 33.18 7.75
CA PRO A 565 -2.12 33.06 6.88
C PRO A 565 -1.93 32.14 5.67
N GLU A 566 -0.70 32.03 5.14
CA GLU A 566 -0.42 31.23 3.94
C GLU A 566 -0.45 29.71 4.19
N ILE A 567 -0.30 29.31 5.46
CA ILE A 567 -0.22 27.89 5.86
C ILE A 567 -1.40 27.45 6.74
N LEU A 568 -2.25 28.37 7.16
CA LEU A 568 -3.38 28.12 8.06
C LEU A 568 -4.64 27.82 7.23
N ALA A 569 -5.21 26.63 7.41
CA ALA A 569 -6.50 26.30 6.84
C ALA A 569 -7.63 26.76 7.76
N ARG A 570 -7.54 26.43 9.06
CA ARG A 570 -8.56 26.73 10.08
C ARG A 570 -7.93 26.88 11.46
N GLN A 571 -8.68 27.51 12.37
CA GLN A 571 -8.31 27.54 13.79
C GLN A 571 -9.54 27.41 14.68
N TRP A 572 -9.32 26.90 15.88
CA TRP A 572 -10.32 26.80 16.94
C TRP A 572 -9.74 27.30 18.27
N PRO A 573 -10.55 28.01 19.09
CA PRO A 573 -10.26 28.15 20.51
C PRO A 573 -10.22 26.79 21.20
N GLY A 574 -9.27 26.62 22.12
CA GLY A 574 -9.06 25.39 22.88
C GLY A 574 -8.40 24.27 22.08
N PHE A 575 -8.42 23.08 22.68
CA PHE A 575 -7.98 21.85 22.05
C PHE A 575 -9.05 21.36 21.07
N HIS A 576 -8.64 21.13 19.84
CA HIS A 576 -9.47 20.55 18.79
C HIS A 576 -8.66 19.51 18.04
N ALA A 577 -9.30 18.40 17.69
CA ALA A 577 -8.68 17.32 16.95
C ALA A 577 -9.65 16.80 15.89
N SER A 578 -9.11 16.07 14.91
CA SER A 578 -9.97 15.29 14.01
C SER A 578 -10.67 14.16 14.78
N ARG A 579 -11.78 13.67 14.23
CA ARG A 579 -12.49 12.48 14.74
C ARG A 579 -11.59 11.24 14.78
N GLU A 580 -10.60 11.16 13.89
CA GLU A 580 -9.64 10.04 13.82
C GLU A 580 -8.78 9.92 15.08
N LEU A 581 -8.63 11.00 15.88
CA LEU A 581 -7.74 10.99 17.03
C LEU A 581 -8.29 10.18 18.22
N GLU A 582 -9.60 9.97 18.31
CA GLU A 582 -10.28 9.29 19.43
C GLU A 582 -9.73 9.73 20.80
N VAL A 583 -9.87 11.02 21.14
CA VAL A 583 -9.25 11.61 22.35
C VAL A 583 -9.79 10.97 23.62
N ASP A 584 -8.89 10.53 24.50
CA ASP A 584 -9.23 10.13 25.87
C ASP A 584 -9.41 11.38 26.73
N GLU A 585 -10.48 11.47 27.53
CA GLU A 585 -10.75 12.64 28.37
C GLU A 585 -9.61 12.95 29.34
N ARG A 586 -8.84 11.94 29.77
CA ARG A 586 -7.68 12.09 30.65
C ARG A 586 -6.48 12.75 29.97
N ASP A 587 -6.49 12.79 28.65
CA ASP A 587 -5.40 13.27 27.80
C ASP A 587 -5.68 14.68 27.25
N LEU A 588 -6.81 15.31 27.62
CA LEU A 588 -7.08 16.71 27.30
C LEU A 588 -6.02 17.64 27.96
N PRO A 589 -5.66 18.78 27.32
CA PRO A 589 -4.51 19.59 27.75
C PRO A 589 -4.57 20.25 29.12
#